data_AF-A0A1Y0CC14-F1
#
_entry.id   AF-A0A1Y0CC14-F1
#
_cell.length_a   1.000
_cell.length_b   1.000
_cell.length_c   1.000
_cell.angle_alpha   90.00
_cell.angle_beta   90.00
_cell.angle_gamma   90.00
#
_symmetry.space_group_name_H-M   'P 1'
#
loop_
_entity.id
_entity.type
_entity.pdbx_description
1 polymer ?
#
loop_
_entity_poly.entity_id
_entity_poly.type
_entity_poly.pdbx_seq_one_letter_code
_entity_poly.pdbx_strand_id
1 'polypeptide(L)'
;MPTLDEAAELARDDHGLAVVSTLRADATIQSTLVNAGVLAHPATSVPALGFVTYGRVKLANLRARPQISVTFRNGWQWATVEGRAELAGPDDPQPWLDPERLRLLLREIFTAAGGTHDDWDTYDRVMAEQGRTAVLVAPTRVYSNG
;
A
#
# COMPACT_ATOMS: atom_id res chain seq x y z
N MET A 1 -10.53 19.70 2.06
CA MET A 1 -10.29 18.32 1.62
C MET A 1 -9.14 17.80 2.44
N PRO A 2 -9.26 16.62 3.06
CA PRO A 2 -8.20 16.06 3.89
C PRO A 2 -6.93 15.82 3.08
N THR A 3 -5.78 15.92 3.73
CA THR A 3 -4.49 15.51 3.16
C THR A 3 -4.34 13.99 3.19
N LEU A 4 -3.31 13.47 2.50
CA LEU A 4 -2.95 12.04 2.56
C LEU A 4 -2.63 11.62 4.00
N ASP A 5 -1.86 12.44 4.72
CA ASP A 5 -1.47 12.17 6.11
C ASP A 5 -2.71 12.15 7.01
N GLU A 6 -3.57 13.18 6.93
CA GLU A 6 -4.81 13.21 7.71
C GLU A 6 -5.70 11.98 7.47
N ALA A 7 -5.74 11.47 6.24
CA ALA A 7 -6.47 10.26 5.91
C ALA A 7 -5.86 9.01 6.57
N ALA A 8 -4.54 8.81 6.45
CA ALA A 8 -3.85 7.66 7.02
C ALA A 8 -3.87 7.66 8.56
N GLU A 9 -3.84 8.85 9.17
CA GLU A 9 -3.82 9.01 10.63
C GLU A 9 -5.11 8.56 11.32
N LEU A 10 -6.21 8.41 10.58
CA LEU A 10 -7.42 7.78 11.10
C LEU A 10 -7.18 6.35 11.56
N ALA A 11 -6.30 5.60 10.90
CA ALA A 11 -6.04 4.20 11.22
C ALA A 11 -4.80 3.98 12.09
N ARG A 12 -4.23 5.04 12.70
CA ARG A 12 -3.02 4.93 13.52
C ARG A 12 -3.17 3.90 14.65
N ASP A 13 -4.32 3.92 15.33
CA ASP A 13 -4.61 3.04 16.46
C ASP A 13 -4.88 1.58 16.02
N ASP A 14 -5.22 1.36 14.75
CA ASP A 14 -5.47 0.06 14.12
C ASP A 14 -4.28 -0.39 13.24
N HIS A 15 -3.07 0.10 13.50
CA HIS A 15 -1.86 -0.23 12.72
C HIS A 15 -2.07 -0.03 11.21
N GLY A 16 -2.59 1.13 10.80
CA GLY A 16 -2.76 1.47 9.39
C GLY A 16 -3.78 0.59 8.65
N LEU A 17 -4.68 -0.09 9.37
CA LEU A 17 -5.70 -0.95 8.75
C LEU A 17 -6.57 -0.15 7.78
N ALA A 18 -6.64 -0.62 6.54
CA ALA A 18 -7.37 0.01 5.47
C ALA A 18 -8.11 -1.01 4.60
N VAL A 19 -9.22 -0.57 4.00
CA VAL A 19 -9.88 -1.30 2.93
C VAL A 19 -9.31 -0.84 1.60
N VAL A 20 -8.76 -1.76 0.83
CA VAL A 20 -8.33 -1.54 -0.56
C VAL A 20 -9.38 -2.10 -1.50
N SER A 21 -9.77 -1.31 -2.50
CA SER A 21 -10.68 -1.74 -3.57
C SER A 21 -10.02 -1.66 -4.95
N THR A 22 -10.11 -2.75 -5.72
CA THR A 22 -9.53 -2.88 -7.06
C THR A 22 -10.59 -3.26 -8.10
N LEU A 23 -10.35 -2.92 -9.36
CA LEU A 23 -11.26 -3.19 -10.48
C LEU A 23 -10.96 -4.55 -11.11
N ARG A 24 -11.96 -5.44 -11.16
CA ARG A 24 -11.87 -6.74 -11.82
C ARG A 24 -12.05 -6.61 -13.34
N ALA A 25 -11.77 -7.70 -14.06
CA ALA A 25 -11.94 -7.76 -15.51
C ALA A 25 -13.39 -7.63 -15.98
N ASP A 26 -14.35 -8.07 -15.17
CA ASP A 26 -15.80 -7.94 -15.41
C ASP A 26 -16.38 -6.60 -14.93
N ALA A 27 -15.51 -5.62 -14.67
CA ALA A 27 -15.84 -4.29 -14.14
C ALA A 27 -16.50 -4.28 -12.74
N THR A 28 -16.49 -5.40 -12.02
CA THR A 28 -16.90 -5.42 -10.61
C THR A 28 -15.74 -5.04 -9.67
N ILE A 29 -16.05 -4.73 -8.41
CA ILE A 29 -15.06 -4.31 -7.41
C ILE A 29 -14.64 -5.49 -6.52
N GLN A 30 -13.34 -5.63 -6.29
CA GLN A 30 -12.79 -6.52 -5.27
C GLN A 30 -12.24 -5.69 -4.11
N SER A 31 -12.74 -5.94 -2.90
CA SER A 31 -12.26 -5.28 -1.69
C SER A 31 -11.58 -6.26 -0.73
N THR A 32 -10.53 -5.80 -0.05
CA THR A 32 -9.80 -6.55 0.98
C THR A 32 -9.22 -5.61 2.02
N LEU A 33 -8.91 -6.15 3.21
CA LEU A 33 -8.11 -5.43 4.20
C LEU A 33 -6.61 -5.53 3.89
N VAL A 34 -5.89 -4.45 4.22
CA VAL A 34 -4.42 -4.36 4.23
C VAL A 34 -3.99 -3.46 5.38
N ASN A 35 -2.73 -3.50 5.76
CA ASN A 35 -2.09 -2.45 6.54
C ASN A 35 -1.35 -1.53 5.57
N ALA A 36 -1.63 -0.24 5.62
CA ALA A 36 -1.08 0.77 4.73
C ALA A 36 -0.57 1.97 5.54
N GLY A 37 0.48 2.61 5.02
CA GLY A 37 1.10 3.78 5.63
C GLY A 37 1.61 4.76 4.61
N VAL A 38 1.89 5.99 5.04
CA VAL A 38 2.46 7.04 4.18
C VAL A 38 3.98 6.94 4.21
N LEU A 39 4.60 6.99 3.05
CA LEU A 39 6.06 7.02 2.89
C LEU A 39 6.46 7.89 1.69
N ALA A 40 7.74 8.28 1.65
CA ALA A 40 8.29 8.93 0.46
C ALA A 40 8.53 7.89 -0.64
N HIS A 41 8.05 8.15 -1.85
CA HIS A 41 8.29 7.27 -2.99
C HIS A 41 9.80 7.15 -3.28
N PRO A 42 10.39 5.95 -3.39
CA PRO A 42 11.85 5.78 -3.46
C PRO A 42 12.54 6.51 -4.61
N ALA A 43 11.85 6.63 -5.76
CA ALA A 43 12.41 7.27 -6.95
C ALA A 43 12.19 8.79 -7.04
N THR A 44 11.15 9.32 -6.38
CA THR A 44 10.69 10.70 -6.59
C THR A 44 10.65 11.52 -5.31
N SER A 45 10.77 10.87 -4.16
CA SER A 45 10.61 11.44 -2.82
C SER A 45 9.24 12.10 -2.55
N VAL A 46 8.28 11.94 -3.46
CA VAL A 46 6.91 12.45 -3.29
C VAL A 46 6.15 11.54 -2.31
N PRO A 47 5.36 12.09 -1.38
CA PRO A 47 4.51 11.29 -0.50
C PRO A 47 3.58 10.36 -1.29
N ALA A 48 3.58 9.09 -0.91
CA ALA A 48 2.73 8.05 -1.48
C ALA A 48 2.16 7.18 -0.36
N LEU A 49 1.05 6.50 -0.65
CA LEU A 49 0.55 5.47 0.24
C LEU A 49 1.15 4.11 -0.13
N GLY A 50 1.74 3.41 0.83
CA GLY A 50 2.36 2.10 0.64
C GLY A 50 1.60 1.01 1.36
N PHE A 51 1.45 -0.14 0.73
CA PHE A 51 1.13 -1.39 1.42
C PHE A 51 1.84 -2.58 0.77
N VAL A 52 2.06 -3.65 1.53
CA VAL A 52 2.66 -4.88 1.03
C VAL A 52 1.56 -5.91 0.74
N THR A 53 1.65 -6.60 -0.39
CA THR A 53 0.75 -7.70 -0.71
C THR A 53 1.47 -8.86 -1.38
N TYR A 54 0.76 -9.96 -1.51
CA TYR A 54 1.12 -11.13 -2.28
C TYR A 54 -0.15 -11.70 -2.90
N GLY A 55 -0.01 -12.73 -3.73
CA GLY A 55 -1.13 -13.44 -4.32
C GLY A 55 -1.62 -12.86 -5.63
N ARG A 56 -2.31 -13.71 -6.40
CA ARG A 56 -2.52 -13.47 -7.84
C ARG A 56 -3.65 -12.49 -8.15
N VAL A 57 -4.74 -12.52 -7.40
CA VAL A 57 -5.98 -11.81 -7.78
C VAL A 57 -5.80 -10.29 -7.77
N LYS A 58 -5.43 -9.72 -6.61
CA LYS A 58 -5.26 -8.26 -6.47
C LYS A 58 -4.13 -7.73 -7.36
N LEU A 59 -3.01 -8.46 -7.44
CA LEU A 59 -1.89 -8.06 -8.31
C LEU A 59 -2.27 -8.10 -9.79
N ALA A 60 -2.99 -9.14 -10.25
CA ALA A 60 -3.46 -9.21 -11.63
C ALA A 60 -4.42 -8.05 -11.97
N ASN A 61 -5.32 -7.69 -11.04
CA ASN A 61 -6.19 -6.53 -11.21
C ASN A 61 -5.36 -5.26 -11.36
N LEU A 62 -4.43 -4.99 -10.44
CA LEU A 62 -3.63 -3.76 -10.44
C LEU A 62 -2.68 -3.64 -11.63
N ARG A 63 -2.07 -4.74 -12.09
CA ARG A 63 -1.25 -4.76 -13.31
C ARG A 63 -2.03 -4.32 -14.55
N ALA A 64 -3.26 -4.79 -14.67
CA ALA A 64 -4.11 -4.46 -15.82
C ALA A 64 -4.83 -3.11 -15.65
N ARG A 65 -5.21 -2.77 -14.42
CA ARG A 65 -6.12 -1.67 -14.04
C ARG A 65 -5.62 -1.07 -12.72
N PRO A 66 -4.68 -0.13 -12.77
CA PRO A 66 -4.00 0.38 -11.58
C PRO A 66 -4.83 1.35 -10.75
N GLN A 67 -6.07 1.66 -11.15
CA GLN A 67 -6.99 2.47 -10.35
C GLN A 67 -7.34 1.73 -9.06
N ILE A 68 -7.17 2.43 -7.94
CA ILE A 68 -7.35 1.88 -6.60
C ILE A 68 -7.93 2.95 -5.69
N SER A 69 -8.79 2.52 -4.76
CA SER A 69 -9.15 3.32 -3.59
C SER A 69 -8.68 2.63 -2.32
N VAL A 70 -8.22 3.42 -1.36
CA VAL A 70 -7.77 2.98 -0.05
C VAL A 70 -8.51 3.79 1.01
N THR A 71 -9.35 3.12 1.79
CA THR A 71 -10.20 3.76 2.80
C THR A 71 -9.71 3.40 4.20
N PHE A 72 -9.37 4.43 4.97
CA PHE A 72 -9.07 4.36 6.40
C PHE A 72 -10.32 4.73 7.20
N ARG A 73 -10.46 4.18 8.41
CA ARG A 73 -11.56 4.51 9.31
C ARG A 73 -11.13 4.52 10.78
N ASN A 74 -11.82 5.33 11.57
CA ASN A 74 -11.86 5.25 13.03
C ASN A 74 -13.31 5.43 13.50
N GLY A 75 -13.93 4.35 14.00
CA GLY A 75 -15.37 4.34 14.24
C GLY A 75 -16.16 4.72 12.97
N TRP A 76 -16.92 5.82 13.04
CA TRP A 76 -17.69 6.38 11.93
C TRP A 76 -16.91 7.40 11.07
N GLN A 77 -15.76 7.89 11.53
CA GLN A 77 -14.92 8.79 10.74
C GLN A 77 -14.16 7.97 9.69
N TRP A 78 -14.13 8.45 8.45
CA TRP A 78 -13.39 7.79 7.39
C TRP A 78 -12.82 8.80 6.40
N ALA A 79 -11.73 8.40 5.76
CA ALA A 79 -11.16 9.10 4.63
C ALA A 79 -10.73 8.07 3.57
N THR A 80 -10.93 8.41 2.31
CA THR A 80 -10.55 7.58 1.16
C THR A 80 -9.52 8.32 0.33
N VAL A 81 -8.44 7.61 0.00
CA VAL A 81 -7.41 8.00 -0.96
C VAL A 81 -7.67 7.23 -2.25
N GLU A 82 -8.00 7.93 -3.33
CA GLU A 82 -8.00 7.39 -4.69
C GLU A 82 -6.65 7.66 -5.34
N GLY A 83 -6.17 6.72 -6.15
CA GLY A 83 -4.91 6.91 -6.86
C GLY A 83 -4.65 5.87 -7.93
N ARG A 84 -3.40 5.88 -8.40
CA ARG A 84 -2.85 4.87 -9.30
C ARG A 84 -1.77 4.08 -8.57
N ALA A 85 -1.89 2.76 -8.59
CA ALA A 85 -0.91 1.85 -8.05
C ALA A 85 0.29 1.68 -9.00
N GLU A 86 1.48 1.81 -8.45
CA GLU A 86 2.75 1.30 -8.98
C GLU A 86 3.11 0.04 -8.19
N LEU A 87 3.42 -1.05 -8.89
CA LEU A 87 3.83 -2.31 -8.29
C LEU A 87 5.35 -2.43 -8.34
N ALA A 88 5.96 -2.80 -7.22
CA ALA A 88 7.40 -2.97 -7.08
C ALA A 88 7.67 -4.30 -6.37
N GLY A 89 8.18 -5.29 -7.08
CA GLY A 89 8.41 -6.63 -6.55
C GLY A 89 9.14 -7.55 -7.53
N PRO A 90 9.36 -8.82 -7.19
CA PRO A 90 10.12 -9.75 -8.04
C PRO A 90 9.49 -9.96 -9.43
N ASP A 91 8.16 -9.95 -9.50
CA ASP A 91 7.38 -10.04 -10.74
C ASP A 91 7.03 -8.67 -11.36
N ASP A 92 7.43 -7.58 -10.70
CA ASP A 92 7.10 -6.20 -11.06
C ASP A 92 8.37 -5.32 -10.96
N PRO A 93 9.34 -5.51 -11.87
CA PRO A 93 10.61 -4.80 -11.81
C PRO A 93 10.41 -3.31 -12.06
N GLN A 94 11.16 -2.48 -11.32
CA GLN A 94 11.22 -1.04 -11.54
C GLN A 94 12.66 -0.61 -11.83
N PRO A 95 12.88 0.44 -12.64
CA PRO A 95 14.24 0.92 -12.95
C PRO A 95 15.05 1.32 -11.72
N TRP A 96 14.37 1.71 -10.65
CA TRP A 96 14.94 2.17 -9.37
C TRP A 96 15.04 1.06 -8.31
N LEU A 97 14.61 -0.16 -8.63
CA LEU A 97 14.42 -1.24 -7.65
C LEU A 97 15.39 -2.39 -7.90
N ASP A 98 16.48 -2.39 -7.16
CA ASP A 98 17.31 -3.58 -6.96
C ASP A 98 16.78 -4.45 -5.80
N PRO A 99 17.27 -5.70 -5.62
CA PRO A 99 16.78 -6.59 -4.56
C PRO A 99 16.97 -6.05 -3.14
N GLU A 100 18.06 -5.32 -2.89
CA GLU A 100 18.35 -4.73 -1.58
C GLU A 100 17.40 -3.57 -1.29
N ARG A 101 17.11 -2.75 -2.29
CA ARG A 101 16.13 -1.67 -2.20
C ARG A 101 14.73 -2.20 -1.98
N LEU A 102 14.34 -3.30 -2.63
CA LEU A 102 13.06 -3.96 -2.36
C LEU A 102 12.96 -4.41 -0.90
N ARG A 103 13.99 -5.08 -0.38
CA ARG A 103 14.05 -5.54 1.02
C ARG A 103 13.81 -4.38 1.99
N LEU A 104 14.52 -3.28 1.80
CA LEU A 104 14.38 -2.07 2.63
C LEU A 104 12.99 -1.42 2.47
N LEU A 105 12.48 -1.30 1.25
CA LEU A 105 11.16 -0.74 0.99
C LEU A 105 10.04 -1.52 1.70
N LEU A 106 10.12 -2.85 1.73
CA LEU A 106 9.13 -3.67 2.44
C LEU A 106 9.16 -3.43 3.95
N ARG A 107 10.33 -3.13 4.54
CA ARG A 107 10.44 -2.73 5.96
C ARG A 107 9.91 -1.31 6.20
N GLU A 108 10.21 -0.39 5.29
CA GLU A 108 9.72 1.00 5.35
C GLU A 108 8.18 1.04 5.32
N ILE A 109 7.55 0.29 4.41
CA ILE A 109 6.08 0.20 4.33
C ILE A 109 5.49 -0.42 5.60
N PHE A 110 6.08 -1.49 6.12
CA PHE A 110 5.60 -2.14 7.34
C PHE A 110 5.66 -1.20 8.54
N THR A 111 6.77 -0.49 8.70
CA THR A 111 6.94 0.52 9.77
C THR A 111 5.98 1.69 9.58
N ALA A 112 5.82 2.19 8.36
CA ALA A 112 4.88 3.28 8.04
C ALA A 112 3.43 2.90 8.33
N ALA A 113 3.08 1.62 8.20
CA ALA A 113 1.77 1.09 8.58
C ALA A 113 1.66 0.80 10.09
N GLY A 114 2.60 1.24 10.93
CA GLY A 114 2.54 1.04 12.38
C GLY A 114 2.94 -0.35 12.86
N GLY A 115 3.60 -1.14 12.01
CA GLY A 115 4.19 -2.43 12.39
C GLY A 115 5.52 -2.24 13.11
N THR A 116 5.77 -3.07 14.13
CA THR A 116 7.07 -3.20 14.80
C THR A 116 7.55 -4.63 14.71
N HIS A 117 8.88 -4.83 14.62
CA HIS A 117 9.46 -6.16 14.52
C HIS A 117 10.81 -6.21 15.23
N ASP A 118 11.02 -7.26 16.03
CA ASP A 118 12.25 -7.45 16.81
C ASP A 118 13.30 -8.28 16.04
N ASP A 119 12.87 -9.11 15.09
CA ASP A 119 13.74 -9.95 14.23
C ASP A 119 13.57 -9.62 12.73
N TRP A 120 14.24 -8.58 12.29
CA TRP A 120 14.11 -8.14 10.90
C TRP A 120 14.72 -9.10 9.87
N ASP A 121 15.62 -9.99 10.27
CA ASP A 121 16.24 -10.95 9.35
C ASP A 121 15.23 -12.05 8.98
N THR A 122 14.45 -12.52 9.96
CA THR A 122 13.31 -13.40 9.69
C THR A 122 12.26 -12.71 8.83
N TYR A 123 11.95 -11.45 9.09
CA TYR A 123 11.02 -10.67 8.28
C TYR A 123 11.44 -10.65 6.80
N ASP A 124 12.69 -10.29 6.53
CA ASP A 124 13.21 -10.20 5.16
C ASP A 124 13.17 -11.54 4.43
N ARG A 125 13.58 -12.61 5.12
CA ARG A 125 13.56 -13.95 4.56
C ARG A 125 12.15 -14.36 4.17
N VAL A 126 11.16 -14.16 5.05
CA VAL A 126 9.76 -14.48 4.77
C VAL A 126 9.22 -13.62 3.63
N MET A 127 9.56 -12.34 3.57
CA MET A 127 9.10 -11.45 2.51
C MET A 127 9.63 -11.87 1.13
N ALA A 128 10.90 -12.28 1.08
CA ALA A 128 11.53 -12.80 -0.13
C ALA A 128 10.94 -14.16 -0.54
N GLU A 129 10.83 -15.12 0.39
CA GLU A 129 10.28 -16.46 0.14
C GLU A 129 8.84 -16.40 -0.41
N GLN A 130 8.04 -15.44 0.07
CA GLN A 130 6.66 -15.27 -0.36
C GLN A 130 6.48 -14.39 -1.61
N GLY A 131 7.57 -13.89 -2.19
CA GLY A 131 7.54 -13.03 -3.38
C GLY A 131 6.67 -11.78 -3.15
N ARG A 132 6.84 -11.11 -2.01
CA ARG A 132 6.00 -9.99 -1.61
C ARG A 132 6.26 -8.77 -2.50
N THR A 133 5.17 -8.09 -2.87
CA THR A 133 5.16 -6.92 -3.75
C THR A 133 4.75 -5.70 -2.94
N ALA A 134 5.54 -4.64 -3.04
CA ALA A 134 5.16 -3.31 -2.61
C ALA A 134 4.16 -2.71 -3.60
N VAL A 135 3.10 -2.10 -3.07
CA VAL A 135 2.15 -1.30 -3.84
C VAL A 135 2.27 0.14 -3.37
N LEU A 136 2.69 1.03 -4.27
CA LEU A 136 2.80 2.46 -4.03
C LEU A 136 1.66 3.16 -4.75
N VAL A 137 0.85 3.93 -4.02
CA VAL A 137 -0.32 4.62 -4.56
C VAL A 137 -0.02 6.11 -4.58
N ALA A 138 0.11 6.65 -5.79
CA ALA A 138 0.16 8.09 -6.01
C ALA A 138 -1.27 8.67 -5.87
N PRO A 139 -1.53 9.54 -4.88
CA PRO A 139 -2.88 10.04 -4.63
C PRO A 139 -3.32 10.99 -5.75
N THR A 140 -4.54 10.77 -6.26
CA THR A 140 -5.20 11.67 -7.22
C THR A 140 -6.38 12.40 -6.61
N ARG A 141 -6.98 11.85 -5.54
CA ARG A 141 -8.07 12.48 -4.80
C ARG A 141 -8.09 11.95 -3.37
N VAL A 142 -8.42 12.83 -2.41
CA VAL A 142 -8.67 12.45 -1.02
C VAL A 142 -9.98 13.09 -0.56
N TYR A 143 -10.85 12.31 0.08
CA TYR A 143 -12.14 12.78 0.58
C TYR A 143 -12.58 12.03 1.83
N SER A 144 -13.45 12.64 2.63
CA SER A 144 -13.92 12.17 3.94
C SER A 144 -15.42 12.43 4.12
N ASN A 145 -15.97 11.96 5.24
CA ASN A 145 -17.33 12.32 5.69
C ASN A 145 -17.42 13.57 6.56
N GLY A 146 -16.33 14.34 6.64
CA GLY A 146 -16.25 15.69 7.21
C GLY A 146 -15.58 16.64 6.23
#